data_AF-A0A969EJS4-F1
#
_entry.id   AF-A0A969EJS4-F1
#
_cell.length_a   1.000
_cell.length_b   1.000
_cell.length_c   1.000
_cell.angle_alpha   90.00
_cell.angle_beta   90.00
_cell.angle_gamma   90.00
#
_symmetry.space_group_name_H-M   'P 1'
#
loop_
_entity.id
_entity.type
_entity.pdbx_description
1 polymer ?
#
loop_
_entity_poly.entity_id
_entity_poly.type
_entity_poly.pdbx_seq_one_letter_code
_entity_poly.pdbx_strand_id
1 'polypeptide(L)'
;MKTLKLLIFVPALLLMNFTAGPGLTDAERKAAADHLNMTKDKLLTAVKGLSTAQLNFKATPESWSIAECVEHITIAENMIFGMAQGAMSEEADPSKRAEIKMTDDQIVGMITDRTNKVKTQEPFEPKNTFGSYEGTLKEFKSKRSSNIDYVKKRTMI
;
A
#
# COMPACT_ATOMS: atom_id res chain seq x y z
N MET A 1 -8.13 -21.64 71.65
CA MET A 1 -7.66 -22.69 70.71
C MET A 1 -7.92 -22.21 69.29
N LYS A 2 -6.90 -22.33 68.43
CA LYS A 2 -6.70 -21.55 67.19
C LYS A 2 -7.76 -21.88 66.13
N THR A 3 -8.50 -20.87 65.66
CA THR A 3 -9.33 -20.97 64.45
C THR A 3 -8.42 -20.90 63.23
N LEU A 4 -8.35 -22.00 62.49
CA LEU A 4 -7.70 -22.14 61.19
C LEU A 4 -8.46 -21.27 60.16
N LYS A 5 -7.84 -20.18 59.69
CA LYS A 5 -8.29 -19.44 58.50
C LYS A 5 -7.29 -19.68 57.38
N LEU A 6 -7.68 -20.57 56.47
CA LEU A 6 -7.02 -20.82 55.21
C LEU A 6 -7.27 -19.60 54.30
N LEU A 7 -6.31 -18.68 54.22
CA LEU A 7 -6.32 -17.57 53.27
C LEU A 7 -5.58 -18.04 52.00
N ILE A 8 -6.33 -18.62 51.07
CA ILE A 8 -5.88 -18.84 49.69
C ILE A 8 -5.95 -17.48 48.98
N PHE A 9 -4.81 -16.80 48.86
CA PHE A 9 -4.66 -15.66 47.96
C PHE A 9 -4.51 -16.22 46.53
N VAL A 10 -5.61 -16.33 45.80
CA VAL A 10 -5.59 -16.53 44.35
C VAL A 10 -5.26 -15.17 43.73
N PRO A 11 -4.13 -14.99 43.02
CA PRO A 11 -3.99 -13.83 42.16
C PRO A 11 -4.89 -14.10 40.96
N ALA A 12 -6.07 -13.48 40.95
CA ALA A 12 -6.89 -13.36 39.77
C ALA A 12 -6.12 -12.48 38.77
N LEU A 13 -5.24 -13.13 38.00
CA LEU A 13 -4.64 -12.58 36.81
C LEU A 13 -5.80 -12.27 35.86
N LEU A 14 -6.22 -11.01 35.85
CA LEU A 14 -7.11 -10.45 34.83
C LEU A 14 -6.42 -10.70 33.49
N LEU A 15 -6.84 -11.75 32.80
CA LEU A 15 -6.61 -11.93 31.38
C LEU A 15 -7.32 -10.78 30.67
N MET A 16 -6.62 -9.65 30.54
CA MET A 16 -6.96 -8.67 29.52
C MET A 16 -6.76 -9.38 28.18
N ASN A 17 -7.83 -9.97 27.66
CA ASN A 17 -7.89 -10.39 26.27
C ASN A 17 -7.77 -9.11 25.44
N PHE A 18 -6.56 -8.76 25.03
CA PHE A 18 -6.35 -7.88 23.90
C PHE A 18 -6.85 -8.64 22.68
N THR A 19 -8.15 -8.54 22.37
CA THR A 19 -8.63 -8.91 21.06
C THR A 19 -8.03 -7.88 20.11
N ALA A 20 -6.96 -8.25 19.39
CA ALA A 20 -6.58 -7.54 18.18
C ALA A 20 -7.86 -7.35 17.37
N GLY A 21 -8.20 -6.11 17.04
CA GLY A 21 -9.40 -5.82 16.25
C GLY A 21 -9.40 -6.68 14.97
N PRO A 22 -10.57 -7.06 14.43
CA PRO A 22 -10.61 -7.91 13.26
C PRO A 22 -9.76 -7.28 12.16
N GLY A 23 -8.85 -8.06 11.58
CA GLY A 23 -8.10 -7.63 10.41
C GLY A 23 -9.03 -7.41 9.22
N LEU A 24 -8.45 -7.16 8.05
CA LEU A 24 -9.22 -7.06 6.82
C LEU A 24 -10.14 -8.28 6.66
N THR A 25 -11.42 -8.00 6.46
CA THR A 25 -12.43 -8.98 6.07
C THR A 25 -12.08 -9.59 4.71
N ASP A 26 -12.65 -10.74 4.40
CA ASP A 26 -12.44 -11.38 3.09
C ASP A 26 -12.93 -10.50 1.93
N ALA A 27 -14.01 -9.73 2.16
CA ALA A 27 -14.52 -8.78 1.19
C ALA A 27 -13.55 -7.63 0.92
N GLU A 28 -13.00 -6.99 1.97
CA GLU A 28 -12.00 -5.92 1.85
C GLU A 28 -10.72 -6.44 1.19
N ARG A 29 -10.27 -7.63 1.57
CA ARG A 29 -9.09 -8.28 0.98
C ARG A 29 -9.29 -8.54 -0.51
N LYS A 30 -10.46 -9.07 -0.88
CA LYS A 30 -10.82 -9.30 -2.27
C LYS A 30 -10.88 -7.98 -3.04
N ALA A 31 -11.53 -6.96 -2.50
CA ALA A 31 -11.63 -5.65 -3.13
C ALA A 31 -10.24 -5.03 -3.38
N ALA A 32 -9.34 -5.06 -2.40
CA ALA A 32 -7.98 -4.57 -2.53
C ALA A 32 -7.17 -5.36 -3.58
N ALA A 33 -7.24 -6.70 -3.54
CA ALA A 33 -6.55 -7.54 -4.51
C ALA A 33 -7.08 -7.36 -5.95
N ASP A 34 -8.40 -7.22 -6.11
CA ASP A 34 -9.03 -6.97 -7.40
C ASP A 34 -8.62 -5.58 -7.94
N HIS A 35 -8.61 -4.55 -7.09
CA HIS A 35 -8.19 -3.21 -7.49
C HIS A 35 -6.72 -3.16 -7.93
N LEU A 36 -5.84 -3.87 -7.21
CA LEU A 36 -4.42 -4.00 -7.58
C LEU A 36 -4.24 -4.76 -8.91
N ASN A 37 -5.04 -5.78 -9.19
CA ASN A 37 -5.00 -6.47 -10.49
C ASN A 37 -5.52 -5.58 -11.61
N MET A 38 -6.69 -4.96 -11.42
CA MET A 38 -7.30 -4.07 -12.40
C MET A 38 -6.35 -2.93 -12.80
N THR A 39 -5.74 -2.24 -11.83
CA THR A 39 -4.85 -1.10 -12.12
C THR A 39 -3.53 -1.54 -12.75
N LYS A 40 -3.02 -2.73 -12.40
CA LYS A 40 -1.86 -3.34 -13.07
C LYS A 40 -2.17 -3.58 -14.54
N ASP A 41 -3.31 -4.21 -14.83
CA ASP A 41 -3.69 -4.54 -16.20
C ASP A 41 -3.98 -3.30 -17.04
N LYS A 42 -4.59 -2.27 -16.44
CA LYS A 42 -4.76 -0.94 -17.07
C LYS A 42 -3.42 -0.33 -17.47
N LEU A 43 -2.44 -0.30 -16.57
CA LEU A 43 -1.11 0.24 -16.87
C LEU A 43 -0.43 -0.55 -17.99
N LEU A 44 -0.36 -1.89 -17.85
CA LEU A 44 0.30 -2.76 -18.83
C LEU A 44 -0.36 -2.69 -20.20
N THR A 45 -1.69 -2.52 -20.25
CA THR A 45 -2.43 -2.33 -21.50
C THR A 45 -2.12 -0.97 -22.12
N ALA A 46 -2.12 0.10 -21.34
CA ALA A 46 -1.89 1.46 -21.82
C ALA A 46 -0.51 1.64 -22.47
N VAL A 47 0.48 0.88 -22.03
CA VAL A 47 1.87 0.99 -22.51
C VAL A 47 2.27 -0.12 -23.49
N LYS A 48 1.34 -1.02 -23.82
CA LYS A 48 1.62 -2.17 -24.67
C LYS A 48 1.93 -1.73 -26.11
N GLY A 49 3.08 -2.15 -26.62
CA GLY A 49 3.45 -1.96 -28.03
C GLY A 49 3.86 -0.53 -28.39
N LEU A 50 4.10 0.34 -27.41
CA LEU A 50 4.64 1.66 -27.67
C LEU A 50 6.07 1.55 -28.19
N SER A 51 6.38 2.32 -29.23
CA SER A 51 7.73 2.46 -29.75
C SER A 51 8.61 3.28 -28.80
N THR A 52 9.93 3.17 -28.95
CA THR A 52 10.90 3.99 -28.21
C THR A 52 10.64 5.48 -28.38
N ALA A 53 10.25 5.93 -29.58
CA ALA A 53 9.93 7.34 -29.83
C ALA A 53 8.69 7.80 -29.04
N GLN A 54 7.64 6.97 -28.98
CA GLN A 54 6.43 7.29 -28.20
C GLN A 54 6.72 7.27 -26.69
N LEU A 55 7.49 6.28 -26.22
CA LEU A 55 7.85 6.16 -24.80
C LEU A 55 8.61 7.39 -24.29
N ASN A 56 9.47 7.96 -25.13
CA ASN A 56 10.33 9.10 -24.78
C ASN A 56 9.79 10.45 -25.26
N PHE A 57 8.62 10.49 -25.89
CA PHE A 57 8.00 11.74 -26.31
C PHE A 57 7.64 12.60 -25.10
N LYS A 58 8.00 13.89 -25.16
CA LYS A 58 7.61 14.91 -24.18
C LYS A 58 6.77 15.98 -24.87
N ALA A 59 5.59 16.25 -24.34
CA ALA A 59 4.68 17.25 -24.92
C ALA A 59 5.19 18.69 -24.70
N THR A 60 5.84 18.93 -23.56
CA THR A 60 6.57 20.17 -23.25
C THR A 60 7.92 19.83 -22.59
N PRO A 61 8.90 20.76 -22.54
CA PRO A 61 10.18 20.54 -21.87
C PRO A 61 10.05 20.14 -20.39
N GLU A 62 9.00 20.60 -19.72
CA GLU A 62 8.71 20.38 -18.30
C GLU A 62 7.85 19.13 -18.05
N SER A 63 7.30 18.52 -19.10
CA SER A 63 6.47 17.32 -18.99
C SER A 63 7.31 16.06 -18.84
N TRP A 64 6.77 15.07 -18.12
CA TRP A 64 7.31 13.72 -18.14
C TRP A 64 6.89 12.97 -19.41
N SER A 65 7.82 12.19 -19.94
CA SER A 65 7.55 11.19 -20.96
C SER A 65 6.71 10.04 -20.39
N ILE A 66 6.20 9.16 -21.27
CA ILE A 66 5.47 7.97 -20.83
C ILE A 66 6.39 7.07 -19.99
N ALA A 67 7.66 6.90 -20.39
CA ALA A 67 8.62 6.12 -19.62
C ALA A 67 8.86 6.70 -18.21
N GLU A 68 8.99 8.02 -18.10
CA GLU A 68 9.16 8.73 -16.82
C GLU A 68 7.89 8.60 -15.95
N CYS A 69 6.69 8.65 -16.54
CA CYS A 69 5.44 8.41 -15.81
C CYS A 69 5.36 6.99 -15.24
N VAL A 70 5.78 5.98 -16.02
CA VAL A 70 5.82 4.58 -15.57
C VAL A 70 6.86 4.38 -14.47
N GLU A 71 8.00 5.07 -14.55
CA GLU A 71 9.01 5.08 -13.50
C GLU A 71 8.48 5.70 -12.21
N HIS A 72 7.84 6.86 -12.28
CA HIS A 72 7.21 7.49 -11.13
C HIS A 72 6.20 6.56 -10.44
N ILE A 73 5.34 5.88 -11.21
CA ILE A 73 4.38 4.91 -10.66
C ILE A 73 5.10 3.78 -9.92
N THR A 74 6.19 3.27 -10.49
CA THR A 74 7.00 2.19 -9.89
C THR A 74 7.67 2.65 -8.59
N ILE A 75 8.24 3.86 -8.56
CA ILE A 75 8.82 4.44 -7.36
C ILE A 75 7.75 4.59 -6.28
N ALA A 76 6.59 5.15 -6.63
CA ALA A 76 5.49 5.35 -5.70
C ALA A 76 4.97 4.02 -5.12
N GLU A 77 4.81 2.98 -5.95
CA GLU A 77 4.43 1.62 -5.52
C GLU A 77 5.41 1.09 -4.47
N ASN A 78 6.71 1.20 -4.73
CA ASN A 78 7.76 0.70 -3.84
C ASN A 78 7.74 1.43 -2.50
N MET A 79 7.70 2.76 -2.52
CA MET A 79 7.75 3.60 -1.32
C MET A 79 6.48 3.47 -0.48
N ILE A 80 5.30 3.61 -1.08
CA ILE A 80 4.02 3.57 -0.36
C ILE A 80 3.82 2.21 0.29
N PHE A 81 4.11 1.13 -0.43
CA PHE A 81 3.95 -0.21 0.13
C PHE A 81 4.98 -0.47 1.24
N GLY A 82 6.21 0.02 1.10
CA GLY A 82 7.22 -0.05 2.17
C GLY A 82 6.77 0.68 3.43
N MET A 83 6.21 1.89 3.30
CA MET A 83 5.63 2.64 4.42
C MET A 83 4.47 1.88 5.08
N ALA A 84 3.56 1.31 4.27
CA ALA A 84 2.45 0.51 4.78
C ALA A 84 2.94 -0.72 5.55
N GLN A 85 3.94 -1.45 5.02
CA GLN A 85 4.51 -2.60 5.72
C GLN A 85 5.22 -2.21 7.02
N GLY A 86 5.94 -1.09 7.04
CA GLY A 86 6.55 -0.53 8.24
C GLY A 86 5.50 -0.23 9.32
N ALA A 87 4.47 0.54 8.96
CA ALA A 87 3.39 0.89 9.88
C ALA A 87 2.63 -0.34 10.40
N MET A 88 2.46 -1.38 9.58
CA MET A 88 1.82 -2.64 9.99
C MET A 88 2.72 -3.59 10.80
N SER A 89 3.99 -3.24 10.98
CA SER A 89 4.95 -4.00 11.80
C SER A 89 5.10 -3.41 13.21
N GLU A 90 4.60 -2.19 13.43
CA GLU A 90 4.52 -1.56 14.74
C GLU A 90 3.38 -2.18 15.59
N GLU A 91 3.46 -2.01 16.91
CA GLU A 91 2.36 -2.37 17.80
C GLU A 91 1.12 -1.53 17.49
N ALA A 92 -0.06 -2.14 17.58
CA ALA A 92 -1.30 -1.47 17.28
C ALA A 92 -1.56 -0.35 18.30
N ASP A 93 -1.72 0.87 17.81
CA ASP A 93 -2.14 2.03 18.59
C ASP A 93 -3.64 2.31 18.33
N PRO A 94 -4.54 2.01 19.29
CA PRO A 94 -5.97 2.25 19.14
C PRO A 94 -6.32 3.73 18.92
N SER A 95 -5.49 4.67 19.38
CA SER A 95 -5.78 6.10 19.23
C SER A 95 -5.78 6.54 17.76
N LYS A 96 -4.93 5.90 16.92
CA LYS A 96 -4.88 6.15 15.47
C LYS A 96 -6.18 5.82 14.74
N ARG A 97 -7.08 4.98 15.31
CA ARG A 97 -8.39 4.70 14.71
C ARG A 97 -9.28 5.94 14.66
N ALA A 98 -9.19 6.81 15.68
CA ALA A 98 -9.97 8.05 15.71
C ALA A 98 -9.51 9.09 14.66
N GLU A 99 -8.31 8.91 14.09
CA GLU A 99 -7.76 9.80 13.06
C GLU A 99 -8.24 9.45 11.64
N ILE A 100 -8.89 8.31 11.45
CA ILE A 100 -9.43 7.90 10.14
C ILE A 100 -10.63 8.79 9.80
N LYS A 101 -10.42 9.73 8.88
CA LYS A 101 -11.43 10.72 8.45
C LYS A 101 -12.03 10.43 7.08
N MET A 102 -11.50 9.45 6.37
CA MET A 102 -11.90 9.12 5.00
C MET A 102 -12.14 7.62 4.88
N THR A 103 -13.19 7.27 4.14
CA THR A 103 -13.44 5.91 3.69
C THR A 103 -12.52 5.54 2.52
N ASP A 104 -12.34 4.24 2.29
CA ASP A 104 -11.53 3.74 1.17
C ASP A 104 -12.01 4.28 -0.19
N ASP A 105 -13.33 4.34 -0.42
CA ASP A 105 -13.91 4.89 -1.65
C ASP A 105 -13.61 6.38 -1.83
N GLN A 106 -13.62 7.16 -0.75
CA GLN A 106 -13.23 8.57 -0.78
C GLN A 106 -11.73 8.73 -1.09
N ILE A 107 -10.88 7.86 -0.54
CA ILE A 107 -9.43 7.87 -0.84
C ILE A 107 -9.21 7.55 -2.32
N VAL A 108 -9.85 6.50 -2.85
CA VAL A 108 -9.75 6.13 -4.28
C VAL A 108 -10.27 7.26 -5.17
N GLY A 109 -11.41 7.87 -4.84
CA GLY A 109 -11.96 9.01 -5.56
C GLY A 109 -11.00 10.20 -5.57
N MET A 110 -10.46 10.57 -4.40
CA MET A 110 -9.52 11.69 -4.28
C MET A 110 -8.21 11.43 -5.05
N ILE A 111 -7.62 10.24 -4.93
CA ILE A 111 -6.31 9.94 -5.53
C ILE A 111 -6.38 9.74 -7.05
N THR A 112 -7.57 9.52 -7.60
CA THR A 112 -7.81 9.39 -9.04
C THR A 112 -8.30 10.68 -9.68
N ASP A 113 -8.74 11.66 -8.89
CA ASP A 113 -9.08 12.99 -9.40
C ASP A 113 -7.84 13.69 -9.98
N ARG A 114 -8.03 14.32 -11.14
CA ARG A 114 -7.00 15.07 -11.87
C ARG A 114 -7.39 16.53 -12.12
N THR A 115 -8.51 17.00 -11.56
CA THR A 115 -8.92 18.41 -11.60
C THR A 115 -7.87 19.31 -10.95
N ASN A 116 -7.25 18.84 -9.86
CA ASN A 116 -6.17 19.52 -9.15
C ASN A 116 -4.87 18.72 -9.29
N LYS A 117 -3.91 19.25 -10.03
CA LYS A 117 -2.60 18.61 -10.23
C LYS A 117 -1.67 18.96 -9.06
N VAL A 118 -1.28 17.95 -8.30
CA VAL A 118 -0.30 18.09 -7.21
C VAL A 118 1.09 17.82 -7.75
N LYS A 119 2.04 18.71 -7.45
CA LYS A 119 3.46 18.45 -7.74
C LYS A 119 3.97 17.37 -6.81
N THR A 120 4.68 16.40 -7.38
CA THR A 120 5.34 15.38 -6.57
C THR A 120 6.48 15.98 -5.74
N GLN A 121 6.93 15.23 -4.74
CA GLN A 121 8.17 15.52 -4.00
C GLN A 121 9.36 14.80 -4.63
N GLU A 122 10.57 15.33 -4.40
CA GLU A 122 11.83 14.87 -5.01
C GLU A 122 12.08 13.35 -4.94
N PRO A 123 11.78 12.65 -3.82
CA PRO A 123 12.01 11.20 -3.75
C PRO A 123 11.16 10.36 -4.71
N PHE A 124 10.07 10.94 -5.21
CA PHE A 124 9.15 10.27 -6.13
C PHE A 124 9.40 10.67 -7.58
N GLU A 125 10.35 11.58 -7.85
CA GLU A 125 10.65 11.99 -9.22
C GLU A 125 11.39 10.88 -9.99
N PRO A 126 11.07 10.68 -11.28
CA PRO A 126 11.79 9.73 -12.13
C PRO A 126 13.21 10.23 -12.37
N LYS A 127 14.20 9.38 -12.07
CA LYS A 127 15.63 9.69 -12.16
C LYS A 127 16.41 8.59 -12.91
N ASN A 128 15.72 7.77 -13.70
CA ASN A 128 16.27 6.56 -14.31
C ASN A 128 16.85 5.57 -13.27
N THR A 129 16.16 5.44 -12.13
CA THR A 129 16.49 4.58 -11.00
C THR A 129 16.60 3.11 -11.40
N PHE A 130 15.80 2.66 -12.36
CA PHE A 130 15.79 1.26 -12.82
C PHE A 130 16.57 1.04 -14.14
N GLY A 131 17.28 2.06 -14.61
CA GLY A 131 18.19 2.03 -15.74
C GLY A 131 17.56 1.98 -17.14
N SER A 132 16.32 1.50 -17.27
CA SER A 132 15.58 1.42 -18.53
C SER A 132 14.08 1.29 -18.31
N TYR A 133 13.29 1.58 -19.34
CA TYR A 133 11.85 1.35 -19.33
C TYR A 133 11.49 -0.13 -19.06
N GLU A 134 12.23 -1.06 -19.67
CA GLU A 134 12.07 -2.50 -19.45
C GLU A 134 12.41 -2.90 -18.01
N GLY A 135 13.48 -2.31 -17.45
CA GLY A 135 13.87 -2.45 -16.05
C GLY A 135 12.77 -1.96 -15.10
N THR A 136 12.22 -0.79 -15.36
CA THR A 136 11.09 -0.22 -14.63
C THR A 136 9.86 -1.13 -14.68
N LEU A 137 9.47 -1.61 -15.86
CA LEU A 137 8.33 -2.52 -15.98
C LEU A 137 8.56 -3.85 -15.26
N LYS A 138 9.79 -4.38 -15.29
CA LYS A 138 10.14 -5.60 -14.57
C LYS A 138 9.97 -5.39 -13.06
N GLU A 139 10.49 -4.28 -12.53
CA GLU A 139 10.35 -3.93 -11.11
C GLU A 139 8.87 -3.75 -10.73
N PHE A 140 8.11 -2.95 -11.51
CA PHE A 140 6.69 -2.76 -11.28
C PHE A 140 5.93 -4.08 -11.18
N LYS A 141 6.13 -4.99 -12.15
CA LYS A 141 5.45 -6.30 -12.17
C LYS A 141 5.83 -7.15 -10.96
N SER A 142 7.11 -7.15 -10.60
CA SER A 142 7.63 -7.88 -9.44
C SER A 142 7.00 -7.36 -8.14
N LYS A 143 7.07 -6.04 -7.91
CA LYS A 143 6.50 -5.43 -6.71
C LYS A 143 5.00 -5.61 -6.65
N ARG A 144 4.27 -5.34 -7.73
CA ARG A 144 2.82 -5.46 -7.77
C ARG A 144 2.36 -6.89 -7.48
N SER A 145 3.05 -7.89 -8.01
CA SER A 145 2.75 -9.31 -7.72
C SER A 145 2.96 -9.61 -6.24
N SER A 146 4.06 -9.13 -5.66
CA SER A 146 4.34 -9.25 -4.22
C SER A 146 3.29 -8.56 -3.35
N ASN A 147 2.82 -7.37 -3.75
CA ASN A 147 1.80 -6.61 -3.05
C ASN A 147 0.44 -7.33 -3.06
N ILE A 148 0.04 -7.87 -4.22
CA ILE A 148 -1.18 -8.68 -4.36
C ILE A 148 -1.10 -9.92 -3.47
N ASP A 149 0.03 -10.62 -3.49
CA ASP A 149 0.27 -11.80 -2.66
C ASP A 149 0.19 -11.48 -1.16
N TYR A 150 0.81 -10.38 -0.75
CA TYR A 150 0.79 -9.92 0.63
C TYR A 150 -0.64 -9.64 1.11
N VAL A 151 -1.43 -8.90 0.32
CA VAL A 151 -2.83 -8.62 0.63
C VAL A 151 -3.62 -9.92 0.72
N LYS A 152 -3.41 -10.89 -0.18
CA LYS A 152 -4.12 -12.18 -0.15
C LYS A 152 -3.74 -13.07 1.04
N LYS A 153 -2.46 -13.15 1.40
CA LYS A 153 -1.94 -14.13 2.37
C LYS A 153 -2.07 -13.74 3.82
N ARG A 154 -2.04 -12.44 4.17
CA ARG A 154 -1.99 -11.99 5.57
C ARG A 154 -3.33 -12.21 6.28
N THR A 155 -3.53 -13.44 6.75
CA THR A 155 -4.49 -13.79 7.82
C THR A 155 -3.86 -13.31 9.13
N MET A 156 -4.58 -12.58 9.96
CA MET A 156 -4.04 -12.14 11.26
C MET A 156 -3.83 -13.37 12.14
N ILE A 157 -2.65 -13.44 12.76
CA ILE A 157 -2.35 -14.32 13.90
C ILE A 157 -2.80 -13.57 15.16
#